data_AF-A0A3D6EAR5-F1
#
_entry.id   AF-A0A3D6EAR5-F1
#
_cell.length_a   1.000
_cell.length_b   1.000
_cell.length_c   1.000
_cell.angle_alpha   90.00
_cell.angle_beta   90.00
_cell.angle_gamma   90.00
#
_symmetry.space_group_name_H-M   'P 1'
#
loop_
_entity.id
_entity.type
_entity.pdbx_description
1 polymer ?
#
loop_
_entity_poly.entity_id
_entity_poly.type
_entity_poly.pdbx_seq_one_letter_code
_entity_poly.pdbx_strand_id
1 'polypeptide(L)'
;MTSKKNKQVPAVSTETVGNIVGQVQEGEVSASMDVATSNGEESEENPENSTENIIPSLVEIVVCAFEGTEERMQRIWEKNFPGDFKLLSVPTEVSIKDIVAECIADETVADVFSLVPANTFPCSEIYREELFLPIVYIYGHGKAHYDHRLPKCFDKSTVVELLADDSIDDETFCKICSERYSRPVKVGYSFGNFIMPVLRSTPCLNKVAEGILQYKYLACSPEGFDAIGPLLDTTILKS
;
A
#
# COMPACT_ATOMS: atom_id res chain seq x y z
N MET A 1 -46.69 -37.33 -12.02
CA MET A 1 -45.61 -38.18 -12.59
C MET A 1 -44.35 -37.33 -12.60
N THR A 2 -43.56 -37.37 -11.52
CA THR A 2 -42.30 -38.16 -11.38
C THR A 2 -41.21 -37.65 -12.34
N SER A 3 -40.02 -37.21 -11.93
CA SER A 3 -39.25 -37.64 -10.76
C SER A 3 -38.22 -36.58 -10.36
N LYS A 4 -38.10 -36.34 -9.05
CA LYS A 4 -36.89 -35.81 -8.41
C LYS A 4 -35.74 -36.77 -8.67
N LYS A 5 -34.52 -36.27 -8.87
CA LYS A 5 -33.30 -37.06 -8.70
C LYS A 5 -32.36 -36.35 -7.72
N ASN A 6 -32.37 -36.92 -6.53
CA ASN A 6 -31.41 -36.74 -5.44
C ASN A 6 -30.11 -37.45 -5.85
N LYS A 7 -28.94 -36.83 -5.61
CA LYS A 7 -27.64 -37.53 -5.48
C LYS A 7 -26.69 -36.59 -4.73
N GLN A 8 -26.64 -36.70 -3.40
CA GLN A 8 -25.78 -37.59 -2.61
C GLN A 8 -24.39 -36.97 -2.36
N VAL A 9 -24.26 -36.47 -1.13
CA VAL A 9 -23.03 -36.13 -0.41
C VAL A 9 -22.23 -37.42 -0.16
N PRO A 10 -20.89 -37.40 -0.21
CA PRO A 10 -20.07 -38.32 0.56
C PRO A 10 -19.55 -37.63 1.83
N ALA A 11 -19.69 -38.33 2.95
CA ALA A 11 -19.16 -37.96 4.25
C ALA A 11 -17.90 -38.79 4.55
N VAL A 12 -16.96 -38.14 5.24
CA VAL A 12 -15.95 -38.66 6.19
C VAL A 12 -14.82 -39.54 5.65
N SER A 13 -13.59 -39.08 5.94
CA SER A 13 -12.54 -39.94 6.51
C SER A 13 -11.76 -39.11 7.52
N THR A 14 -12.06 -39.33 8.79
CA THR A 14 -11.25 -38.95 9.94
C THR A 14 -10.22 -40.05 10.19
N GLU A 15 -8.93 -39.72 10.15
CA GLU A 15 -7.91 -40.51 10.82
C GLU A 15 -7.18 -39.61 11.83
N THR A 16 -7.04 -40.17 13.03
CA THR A 16 -6.44 -39.57 14.22
C THR A 16 -5.12 -40.28 14.49
N VAL A 17 -4.27 -39.57 15.24
CA VAL A 17 -3.20 -40.05 16.13
C VAL A 17 -1.78 -39.95 15.58
N GLY A 18 -1.03 -39.03 16.21
CA GLY A 18 0.43 -38.97 16.20
C GLY A 18 0.92 -38.08 17.34
N ASN A 19 0.53 -38.39 18.58
CA ASN A 19 1.13 -37.82 19.79
C ASN A 19 2.60 -38.23 19.87
N ILE A 20 3.52 -37.27 19.98
CA ILE A 20 4.84 -37.52 20.57
C ILE A 20 5.07 -36.48 21.66
N VAL A 21 4.86 -36.94 22.88
CA VAL A 21 5.39 -36.37 24.12
C VAL A 21 6.86 -36.77 24.21
N GLY A 22 7.75 -35.79 24.38
CA GLY A 22 9.15 -35.97 24.75
C GLY A 22 9.49 -34.98 25.86
N GLN A 23 9.64 -35.49 27.08
CA GLN A 23 9.96 -34.76 28.30
C GLN A 23 11.46 -34.41 28.39
N VAL A 24 11.70 -33.19 28.89
CA VAL A 24 12.66 -32.81 29.96
C VAL A 24 14.17 -32.95 29.69
N GLN A 25 14.88 -31.81 29.78
CA GLN A 25 15.96 -31.66 30.77
C GLN A 25 16.21 -30.18 31.10
N GLU A 26 15.86 -29.83 32.34
CA GLU A 26 16.33 -28.67 33.07
C GLU A 26 17.85 -28.78 33.32
N GLY A 27 18.54 -27.65 33.24
CA GLY A 27 19.92 -27.50 33.66
C GLY A 27 20.12 -26.12 34.27
N GLU A 28 19.90 -26.03 35.58
CA GLU A 28 20.45 -24.97 36.42
C GLU A 28 21.97 -25.11 36.51
N VAL A 29 22.71 -24.00 36.38
CA VAL A 29 23.97 -23.82 37.11
C VAL A 29 24.16 -22.36 37.50
N SER A 30 24.62 -22.20 38.73
CA SER A 30 24.66 -21.00 39.57
C SER A 30 25.67 -19.90 39.17
N ALA A 31 25.28 -18.68 39.57
CA ALA A 31 26.05 -17.54 40.12
C ALA A 31 27.60 -17.56 40.08
N SER A 32 28.21 -16.41 39.73
CA SER A 32 29.02 -15.61 40.68
C SER A 32 29.39 -14.21 40.15
N MET A 33 29.41 -13.28 41.11
CA MET A 33 29.78 -11.87 41.10
C MET A 33 31.14 -11.56 40.43
N ASP A 34 31.28 -10.35 39.87
CA ASP A 34 32.23 -9.37 40.41
C ASP A 34 31.94 -7.93 39.95
N VAL A 35 32.10 -7.02 40.91
CA VAL A 35 31.90 -5.57 40.85
C VAL A 35 33.26 -4.90 40.64
N ALA A 36 33.34 -3.89 39.78
CA ALA A 36 34.31 -2.81 39.93
C ALA A 36 33.80 -1.51 39.30
N THR A 37 33.46 -0.57 40.16
CA THR A 37 33.20 0.85 39.88
C THR A 37 34.53 1.60 39.82
N SER A 38 34.71 2.54 38.89
CA SER A 38 35.48 3.76 39.16
C SER A 38 35.03 4.92 38.28
N ASN A 39 34.60 6.00 38.94
CA ASN A 39 34.17 7.28 38.39
C ASN A 39 35.32 8.09 37.77
N GLY A 40 34.92 9.02 36.88
CA GLY A 40 35.41 10.39 36.85
C GLY A 40 36.32 10.73 35.67
N GLU A 41 35.82 11.54 34.73
CA GLU A 41 36.07 13.00 34.72
C GLU A 41 35.24 13.67 33.61
N GLU A 42 34.59 14.77 34.00
CA GLU A 42 33.98 15.74 33.10
C GLU A 42 35.06 16.43 32.27
N SER A 43 34.78 16.61 30.98
CA SER A 43 35.38 17.70 30.22
C SER A 43 34.30 18.24 29.29
N GLU A 44 33.69 19.34 29.74
CA GLU A 44 33.00 20.29 28.90
C GLU A 44 33.99 20.84 27.87
N GLU A 45 33.75 20.57 26.59
CA GLU A 45 34.16 21.45 25.50
C GLU A 45 33.13 21.30 24.38
N ASN A 46 32.23 22.28 24.31
CA ASN A 46 31.53 22.64 23.08
C ASN A 46 32.39 23.74 22.47
N PRO A 47 32.87 23.59 21.23
CA PRO A 47 31.99 23.91 20.13
C PRO A 47 32.22 22.99 18.93
N GLU A 48 31.16 22.65 18.21
CA GLU A 48 31.16 22.86 16.78
C GLU A 48 29.74 22.72 16.27
N ASN A 49 29.25 23.84 15.75
CA ASN A 49 28.08 23.93 14.90
C ASN A 49 28.37 23.10 13.65
N SER A 50 28.22 21.77 13.74
CA SER A 50 27.99 20.94 12.58
C SER A 50 26.63 21.38 12.06
N THR A 51 26.65 22.24 11.04
CA THR A 51 25.66 22.12 9.97
C THR A 51 25.74 20.68 9.52
N GLU A 52 24.99 19.81 10.18
CA GLU A 52 24.55 18.55 9.61
C GLU A 52 24.08 18.95 8.22
N ASN A 53 24.82 18.52 7.20
CA ASN A 53 24.23 18.39 5.89
C ASN A 53 23.08 17.42 6.13
N ILE A 54 21.90 17.97 6.44
CA ILE A 54 20.65 17.24 6.50
C ILE A 54 20.49 16.77 5.06
N ILE A 55 21.03 15.58 4.78
CA ILE A 55 20.71 14.86 3.56
C ILE A 55 19.20 14.74 3.63
N PRO A 56 18.45 15.35 2.70
CA PRO A 56 17.00 15.27 2.73
C PRO A 56 16.63 13.79 2.79
N SER A 57 15.83 13.40 3.78
CA SER A 57 15.28 12.05 3.80
C SER A 57 14.46 11.86 2.53
N LEU A 58 14.93 10.97 1.66
CA LEU A 58 14.24 10.69 0.40
C LEU A 58 12.85 10.14 0.70
N VAL A 59 11.87 10.59 -0.08
CA VAL A 59 10.49 10.20 0.10
C VAL A 59 10.22 8.91 -0.66
N GLU A 60 9.73 7.90 0.05
CA GLU A 60 9.46 6.57 -0.50
C GLU A 60 8.00 6.41 -0.93
N ILE A 61 7.09 7.28 -0.48
CA ILE A 61 5.67 7.23 -0.84
C ILE A 61 5.34 8.42 -1.73
N VAL A 62 4.98 8.15 -2.97
CA VAL A 62 4.52 9.17 -3.93
C VAL A 62 3.02 8.99 -4.12
N VAL A 63 2.25 10.01 -3.76
CA VAL A 63 0.78 10.04 -3.89
C VAL A 63 0.40 10.92 -5.06
N CYS A 64 -0.26 10.33 -6.05
CA CYS A 64 -0.81 11.12 -7.14
C CYS A 64 -2.17 11.74 -6.76
N ALA A 65 -2.44 12.93 -7.25
CA ALA A 65 -3.74 13.57 -7.22
C ALA A 65 -4.07 14.10 -8.62
N PHE A 66 -5.32 13.97 -9.05
CA PHE A 66 -5.73 14.66 -10.27
C PHE A 66 -5.70 16.17 -10.06
N GLU A 67 -5.37 16.91 -11.11
CA GLU A 67 -5.40 18.38 -11.09
C GLU A 67 -6.73 18.91 -10.49
N GLY A 68 -6.62 19.77 -9.48
CA GLY A 68 -7.75 20.35 -8.75
C GLY A 68 -8.24 19.52 -7.54
N THR A 69 -7.61 18.39 -7.22
CA THR A 69 -7.99 17.53 -6.07
C THR A 69 -6.90 17.43 -5.00
N GLU A 70 -5.80 18.14 -5.18
CA GLU A 70 -4.56 18.07 -4.39
C GLU A 70 -4.79 18.38 -2.92
N GLU A 71 -5.49 19.48 -2.60
CA GLU A 71 -5.70 19.92 -1.22
C GLU A 71 -6.41 18.84 -0.38
N ARG A 72 -7.47 18.23 -0.94
CA ARG A 72 -8.21 17.20 -0.22
C ARG A 72 -7.41 15.91 -0.13
N MET A 73 -6.70 15.53 -1.20
CA MET A 73 -5.81 14.37 -1.19
C MET A 73 -4.71 14.50 -0.14
N GLN A 74 -4.06 15.66 -0.06
CA GLN A 74 -3.06 15.98 0.96
C GLN A 74 -3.62 15.72 2.36
N ARG A 75 -4.77 16.31 2.69
CA ARG A 75 -5.38 16.20 4.03
C ARG A 75 -5.79 14.77 4.38
N ILE A 76 -6.27 13.99 3.40
CA ILE A 76 -6.64 12.59 3.64
C ILE A 76 -5.40 11.77 3.98
N TRP A 77 -4.32 11.95 3.24
CA TRP A 77 -3.08 11.22 3.45
C TRP A 77 -2.37 11.65 4.73
N GLU A 78 -2.28 12.94 5.04
CA GLU A 78 -1.75 13.43 6.33
C GLU A 78 -2.49 12.85 7.54
N LYS A 79 -3.80 12.60 7.41
CA LYS A 79 -4.60 12.04 8.49
C LYS A 79 -4.39 10.54 8.65
N ASN A 80 -4.23 9.81 7.55
CA ASN A 80 -4.27 8.35 7.52
C ASN A 80 -2.88 7.70 7.34
N PHE A 81 -1.83 8.47 7.08
CA PHE A 81 -0.47 7.97 6.95
C PHE A 81 0.46 8.75 7.89
N PRO A 82 1.09 8.09 8.88
CA PRO A 82 1.92 8.77 9.89
C PRO A 82 3.31 9.18 9.38
N GLY A 83 3.70 8.83 8.16
CA GLY A 83 5.01 9.14 7.57
C GLY A 83 4.97 10.23 6.51
N ASP A 84 6.15 10.55 5.98
CA ASP A 84 6.28 11.53 4.90
C ASP A 84 5.88 10.93 3.55
N PHE A 85 5.15 11.71 2.77
CA PHE A 85 4.77 11.38 1.40
C PHE A 85 4.91 12.61 0.50
N LYS A 86 5.11 12.36 -0.79
CA LYS A 86 5.19 13.39 -1.81
C LYS A 86 3.90 13.40 -2.58
N LEU A 87 3.21 14.54 -2.61
CA LEU A 87 2.04 14.70 -3.46
C LEU A 87 2.47 15.15 -4.86
N LEU A 88 2.01 14.42 -5.88
CA LEU A 88 2.26 14.71 -7.29
C LEU A 88 0.94 15.00 -8.00
N SER A 89 0.79 16.20 -8.54
CA SER A 89 -0.39 16.54 -9.36
C SER A 89 -0.21 15.97 -10.75
N VAL A 90 -1.25 15.30 -11.27
CA VAL A 90 -1.21 14.64 -12.58
C VAL A 90 -2.47 14.94 -13.40
N PRO A 91 -2.37 15.02 -14.74
CA PRO A 91 -3.53 15.10 -15.62
C PRO A 91 -4.43 13.86 -15.52
N THR A 92 -5.68 13.95 -15.99
CA THR A 92 -6.62 12.82 -15.96
C THR A 92 -6.27 11.69 -16.91
N GLU A 93 -5.65 12.03 -18.05
CA GLU A 93 -5.26 11.10 -19.11
C GLU A 93 -3.73 11.06 -19.22
N VAL A 94 -3.09 10.46 -18.23
CA VAL A 94 -1.62 10.31 -18.16
C VAL A 94 -1.27 8.83 -18.08
N SER A 95 -0.21 8.41 -18.79
CA SER A 95 0.33 7.07 -18.68
C SER A 95 1.05 6.88 -17.36
N ILE A 96 0.97 5.68 -16.77
CA ILE A 96 1.76 5.37 -15.57
C ILE A 96 3.27 5.41 -15.87
N LYS A 97 3.68 5.12 -17.11
CA LYS A 97 5.09 5.21 -17.54
C LYS A 97 5.59 6.65 -17.42
N ASP A 98 4.78 7.62 -17.84
CA ASP A 98 5.12 9.05 -17.76
C ASP A 98 5.23 9.52 -16.30
N ILE A 99 4.29 9.11 -15.44
CA ILE A 99 4.35 9.43 -13.99
C ILE A 99 5.62 8.84 -13.36
N VAL A 100 5.94 7.58 -13.67
CA VAL A 100 7.13 6.92 -13.13
C VAL A 100 8.41 7.59 -13.66
N ALA A 101 8.43 8.02 -14.92
CA ALA A 101 9.56 8.78 -15.48
C ALA A 101 9.78 10.11 -14.73
N GLU A 102 8.72 10.83 -14.40
CA GLU A 102 8.78 12.03 -13.57
C GLU A 102 9.34 11.73 -12.16
N CYS A 103 8.87 10.65 -11.52
CA CYS A 103 9.39 10.22 -10.22
C CYS A 103 10.87 9.82 -10.25
N ILE A 104 11.35 9.27 -11.37
CA ILE A 104 12.77 8.93 -11.55
C ILE A 104 13.62 10.20 -11.67
N ALA A 105 13.16 11.16 -12.46
CA ALA A 105 13.82 12.45 -12.66
C ALA A 105 13.87 13.32 -11.39
N ASP A 106 13.01 13.02 -10.42
CA ASP A 106 12.93 13.71 -9.15
C ASP A 106 13.95 13.16 -8.12
N GLU A 107 14.94 13.99 -7.79
CA GLU A 107 16.02 13.68 -6.83
C GLU A 107 15.52 13.55 -5.38
N THR A 108 14.30 14.01 -5.07
CA THR A 108 13.71 13.88 -3.73
C THR A 108 12.98 12.55 -3.49
N VAL A 109 12.73 11.79 -4.57
CA VAL A 109 12.09 10.48 -4.50
C VAL A 109 13.16 9.39 -4.32
N ALA A 110 12.93 8.48 -3.39
CA ALA A 110 13.83 7.37 -3.09
C ALA A 110 14.03 6.44 -4.30
N ASP A 111 15.15 5.71 -4.33
CA ASP A 111 15.43 4.73 -5.39
C ASP A 111 14.37 3.63 -5.46
N VAL A 112 13.86 3.23 -4.30
CA VAL A 112 12.73 2.31 -4.19
C VAL A 112 11.57 3.06 -3.57
N PHE A 113 10.47 3.18 -4.33
CA PHE A 113 9.31 3.98 -3.92
C PHE A 113 8.00 3.28 -4.26
N SER A 114 6.97 3.53 -3.47
CA SER A 114 5.60 3.14 -3.74
C SER A 114 4.84 4.32 -4.36
N LEU A 115 4.36 4.13 -5.59
CA LEU A 115 3.46 5.05 -6.27
C LEU A 115 2.01 4.70 -5.96
N VAL A 116 1.27 5.64 -5.39
CA VAL A 116 -0.17 5.56 -5.18
C VAL A 116 -0.87 6.27 -6.32
N PRO A 117 -1.72 5.57 -7.12
CA PRO A 117 -2.41 6.19 -8.25
C PRO A 117 -3.37 7.30 -7.86
N ALA A 118 -3.62 8.19 -8.81
CA ALA A 118 -4.42 9.40 -8.60
C ALA A 118 -5.79 9.09 -7.98
N ASN A 119 -6.12 9.86 -6.93
CA ASN A 119 -7.36 9.78 -6.16
C ASN A 119 -7.67 8.38 -5.63
N THR A 120 -6.62 7.62 -5.32
CA THR A 120 -6.68 6.42 -4.48
C THR A 120 -6.22 6.79 -3.09
N PHE A 121 -7.06 6.55 -2.09
CA PHE A 121 -6.75 6.94 -0.71
C PHE A 121 -7.27 5.92 0.30
N PRO A 122 -6.58 5.77 1.44
CA PRO A 122 -6.97 4.83 2.48
C PRO A 122 -8.20 5.35 3.24
N CYS A 123 -9.07 4.44 3.65
CA CYS A 123 -10.26 4.76 4.45
C CYS A 123 -9.97 4.87 5.96
N SER A 124 -8.84 4.33 6.40
CA SER A 124 -8.35 4.30 7.78
C SER A 124 -6.83 4.49 7.80
N GLU A 125 -6.23 4.51 8.99
CA GLU A 125 -4.76 4.53 9.14
C GLU A 125 -4.11 3.38 8.35
N ILE A 126 -2.98 3.68 7.71
CA ILE A 126 -2.19 2.76 6.91
C ILE A 126 -0.69 2.96 7.17
N TYR A 127 0.07 1.87 7.08
CA TYR A 127 1.52 1.87 7.29
C TYR A 127 2.31 1.65 6.01
N ARG A 128 3.59 2.05 6.07
CA ARG A 128 4.53 1.97 4.94
C ARG A 128 4.55 0.58 4.33
N GLU A 129 4.66 -0.47 5.14
CA GLU A 129 4.79 -1.86 4.71
C GLU A 129 3.61 -2.29 3.83
N GLU A 130 2.43 -1.75 4.09
CA GLU A 130 1.20 -2.07 3.37
C GLU A 130 1.14 -1.46 1.97
N LEU A 131 1.87 -0.36 1.73
CA LEU A 131 2.00 0.30 0.44
C LEU A 131 3.01 -0.42 -0.48
N PHE A 132 3.96 -1.16 0.11
CA PHE A 132 4.95 -1.95 -0.62
C PHE A 132 4.49 -3.38 -0.93
N LEU A 133 3.30 -3.79 -0.48
CA LEU A 133 2.76 -5.10 -0.83
C LEU A 133 2.46 -5.17 -2.34
N PRO A 134 2.96 -6.18 -3.08
CA PRO A 134 2.60 -6.35 -4.47
C PRO A 134 1.16 -6.83 -4.55
N ILE A 135 0.26 -5.94 -4.94
CA ILE A 135 -1.17 -6.23 -5.02
C ILE A 135 -1.58 -6.30 -6.49
N VAL A 136 -2.31 -7.35 -6.85
CA VAL A 136 -2.82 -7.55 -8.20
C VAL A 136 -4.34 -7.68 -8.15
N TYR A 137 -5.01 -6.92 -9.00
CA TYR A 137 -6.45 -6.93 -9.07
C TYR A 137 -6.95 -8.06 -9.96
N ILE A 138 -7.93 -8.84 -9.49
CA ILE A 138 -8.54 -9.96 -10.20
C ILE A 138 -9.98 -9.59 -10.54
N TYR A 139 -10.30 -9.51 -11.83
CA TYR A 139 -11.69 -9.33 -12.29
C TYR A 139 -12.49 -10.62 -12.14
N GLY A 140 -13.82 -10.52 -12.24
CA GLY A 140 -14.75 -11.64 -12.06
C GLY A 140 -14.52 -12.88 -12.95
N HIS A 141 -13.76 -12.76 -14.04
CA HIS A 141 -13.37 -13.88 -14.90
C HIS A 141 -12.02 -14.52 -14.52
N GLY A 142 -11.41 -14.12 -13.40
CA GLY A 142 -10.12 -14.63 -12.94
C GLY A 142 -8.90 -13.99 -13.62
N LYS A 143 -9.11 -13.03 -14.53
CA LYS A 143 -8.03 -12.29 -15.21
C LYS A 143 -7.38 -11.30 -14.23
N ALA A 144 -6.06 -11.37 -14.15
CA ALA A 144 -5.23 -10.42 -13.41
C ALA A 144 -5.05 -9.12 -14.20
N HIS A 145 -5.10 -8.01 -13.48
CA HIS A 145 -4.85 -6.66 -13.97
C HIS A 145 -3.84 -5.98 -13.05
N TYR A 146 -2.75 -5.52 -13.64
CA TYR A 146 -1.60 -4.98 -12.92
C TYR A 146 -1.62 -3.45 -12.92
N ASP A 147 -2.09 -2.82 -13.99
CA ASP A 147 -2.37 -1.38 -14.03
C ASP A 147 -3.75 -1.07 -13.45
N HIS A 148 -3.91 -1.35 -12.16
CA HIS A 148 -5.10 -0.96 -11.40
C HIS A 148 -4.81 0.24 -10.50
N ARG A 149 -5.84 0.94 -10.05
CA ARG A 149 -5.75 2.08 -9.10
C ARG A 149 -5.38 1.63 -7.67
N LEU A 150 -4.23 1.01 -7.53
CA LEU A 150 -3.66 0.49 -6.28
C LEU A 150 -2.17 0.87 -6.18
N PRO A 151 -1.64 0.99 -4.95
CA PRO A 151 -0.22 1.26 -4.74
C PRO A 151 0.68 0.23 -5.45
N LYS A 152 1.79 0.70 -6.01
CA LYS A 152 2.78 -0.12 -6.71
C LYS A 152 4.18 0.29 -6.32
N CYS A 153 5.00 -0.70 -5.99
CA CYS A 153 6.43 -0.51 -5.74
C CYS A 153 7.20 -0.47 -7.07
N PHE A 154 8.09 0.51 -7.19
CA PHE A 154 9.04 0.66 -8.28
C PHE A 154 10.46 0.80 -7.71
N ASP A 155 11.43 0.35 -8.50
CA ASP A 155 12.86 0.49 -8.22
C ASP A 155 13.49 1.17 -9.44
N LYS A 156 14.04 2.38 -9.25
CA LYS A 156 14.63 3.21 -10.30
C LYS A 156 15.63 2.42 -11.15
N SER A 157 16.49 1.59 -10.53
CA SER A 157 17.50 0.79 -11.24
C SER A 157 16.89 -0.20 -12.23
N THR A 158 15.67 -0.66 -11.93
CA THR A 158 14.92 -1.63 -12.72
C THR A 158 14.08 -0.96 -13.80
N VAL A 159 13.38 0.12 -13.45
CA VAL A 159 12.34 0.68 -14.32
C VAL A 159 12.92 1.52 -15.46
N VAL A 160 14.14 2.06 -15.30
CA VAL A 160 14.78 2.89 -16.35
C VAL A 160 14.92 2.12 -17.66
N GLU A 161 15.34 0.84 -17.61
CA GLU A 161 15.47 0.01 -18.82
C GLU A 161 14.10 -0.29 -19.45
N LEU A 162 13.07 -0.49 -18.62
CA LEU A 162 11.71 -0.80 -19.09
C LEU A 162 11.02 0.42 -19.71
N LEU A 163 11.26 1.62 -19.17
CA LEU A 163 10.72 2.86 -19.72
C LEU A 163 11.30 3.19 -21.09
N ALA A 164 12.54 2.76 -21.39
CA ALA A 164 13.16 2.93 -22.70
C ALA A 164 12.57 2.00 -23.78
N ASP A 165 11.75 1.01 -23.40
CA ASP A 165 11.05 0.13 -24.33
C ASP A 165 9.66 0.69 -24.69
N ASP A 166 9.56 1.28 -25.87
CA ASP A 166 8.30 1.81 -26.41
C ASP A 166 7.32 0.71 -26.88
N SER A 167 7.76 -0.55 -26.93
CA SER A 167 6.91 -1.66 -27.40
C SER A 167 5.97 -2.22 -26.32
N ILE A 168 6.24 -1.91 -25.05
CA ILE A 168 5.42 -2.36 -23.92
C ILE A 168 4.40 -1.30 -23.51
N ASP A 169 3.16 -1.75 -23.32
CA ASP A 169 2.06 -0.96 -22.77
C ASP A 169 2.11 -0.88 -21.23
N ASP A 170 1.29 0.00 -20.65
CA ASP A 170 1.24 0.28 -19.21
C ASP A 170 0.91 -0.97 -18.38
N GLU A 171 0.01 -1.82 -18.87
CA GLU A 171 -0.36 -3.08 -18.21
C GLU A 171 0.82 -4.05 -18.18
N THR A 172 1.52 -4.22 -19.30
CA THR A 172 2.71 -5.09 -19.38
C THR A 172 3.85 -4.53 -18.53
N PHE A 173 4.06 -3.21 -18.56
CA PHE A 173 5.02 -2.51 -17.72
C PHE A 173 4.76 -2.78 -16.23
N CYS A 174 3.52 -2.54 -15.76
CA CYS A 174 3.13 -2.78 -14.37
C CYS A 174 3.29 -4.25 -13.97
N LYS A 175 2.98 -5.17 -14.90
CA LYS A 175 3.13 -6.61 -14.67
C LYS A 175 4.59 -7.00 -14.42
N ILE A 176 5.50 -6.58 -15.30
CA ILE A 176 6.93 -6.89 -15.16
C ILE A 176 7.47 -6.35 -13.83
N CYS A 177 7.10 -5.12 -13.46
CA CYS A 177 7.50 -4.52 -12.19
C CYS A 177 6.97 -5.29 -10.98
N SER A 178 5.70 -5.70 -11.01
CA SER A 178 5.04 -6.38 -9.89
C SER A 178 5.55 -7.81 -9.65
N GLU A 179 5.88 -8.54 -10.70
CA GLU A 179 6.28 -9.96 -10.61
C GLU A 179 7.75 -10.15 -10.20
N ARG A 180 8.54 -9.08 -10.09
CA ARG A 180 9.98 -9.13 -9.80
C ARG A 180 10.32 -9.47 -8.34
N TYR A 181 9.51 -9.04 -7.37
CA TYR A 181 9.92 -9.03 -5.96
C TYR A 181 9.32 -10.14 -5.10
N SER A 182 8.06 -10.48 -5.29
CA SER A 182 7.41 -11.58 -4.55
C SER A 182 6.07 -12.00 -5.16
N ARG A 183 5.46 -13.03 -4.58
CA ARG A 183 4.14 -13.51 -5.00
C ARG A 183 3.08 -12.46 -4.68
N PRO A 184 2.32 -11.95 -5.67
CA PRO A 184 1.36 -10.89 -5.44
C PRO A 184 0.16 -11.34 -4.61
N VAL A 185 -0.31 -10.44 -3.76
CA VAL A 185 -1.59 -10.54 -3.05
C VAL A 185 -2.71 -10.27 -4.06
N LYS A 186 -3.59 -11.24 -4.23
CA LYS A 186 -4.72 -11.14 -5.17
C LYS A 186 -5.91 -10.52 -4.46
N VAL A 187 -6.41 -9.42 -4.99
CA VAL A 187 -7.60 -8.73 -4.49
C VAL A 187 -8.61 -8.61 -5.62
N GLY A 188 -9.90 -8.53 -5.31
CA GLY A 188 -10.92 -8.33 -6.34
C GLY A 188 -12.19 -7.74 -5.76
N TYR A 189 -13.03 -7.15 -6.62
CA TYR A 189 -14.32 -6.63 -6.16
C TYR A 189 -15.22 -7.71 -5.52
N SER A 190 -15.16 -8.95 -6.02
CA SER A 190 -15.97 -10.06 -5.51
C SER A 190 -15.37 -10.77 -4.29
N PHE A 191 -14.15 -10.44 -3.88
CA PHE A 191 -13.52 -11.04 -2.71
C PHE A 191 -12.41 -10.16 -2.12
N GLY A 192 -12.52 -9.90 -0.81
CA GLY A 192 -11.64 -9.00 -0.08
C GLY A 192 -12.14 -7.56 -0.18
N ASN A 193 -12.37 -6.93 0.98
CA ASN A 193 -12.76 -5.53 1.05
C ASN A 193 -11.53 -4.63 0.88
N PHE A 194 -10.85 -4.75 -0.26
CA PHE A 194 -9.58 -4.07 -0.46
C PHE A 194 -9.75 -2.70 -1.11
N ILE A 195 -10.48 -2.63 -2.22
CA ILE A 195 -10.70 -1.40 -2.96
C ILE A 195 -12.16 -1.28 -3.39
N MET A 196 -12.76 -0.12 -3.14
CA MET A 196 -14.07 0.23 -3.68
C MET A 196 -13.93 1.34 -4.73
N PRO A 197 -14.32 1.10 -5.99
CA PRO A 197 -14.27 2.13 -7.02
C PRO A 197 -15.45 3.12 -6.88
N VAL A 198 -15.18 4.42 -7.01
CA VAL A 198 -16.18 5.50 -7.04
C VAL A 198 -15.95 6.33 -8.31
N LEU A 199 -16.56 5.91 -9.42
CA LEU A 199 -16.24 6.43 -10.75
C LEU A 199 -17.30 7.34 -11.36
N ARG A 200 -18.46 7.47 -10.70
CA ARG A 200 -19.61 8.21 -11.25
C ARG A 200 -19.76 9.53 -10.51
N SER A 201 -20.17 10.57 -11.24
CA SER A 201 -20.56 11.88 -10.68
C SER A 201 -21.80 11.85 -9.78
N THR A 202 -22.53 10.72 -9.76
CA THR A 202 -23.73 10.51 -8.93
C THR A 202 -23.67 9.17 -8.19
N PRO A 203 -22.68 8.98 -7.29
CA PRO A 203 -22.57 7.74 -6.54
C PRO A 203 -23.66 7.66 -5.46
N CYS A 204 -24.03 6.45 -5.06
CA CYS A 204 -24.93 6.26 -3.92
C CYS A 204 -24.14 6.52 -2.63
N LEU A 205 -24.35 7.68 -2.00
CA LEU A 205 -23.59 8.09 -0.81
C LEU A 205 -23.67 7.09 0.35
N ASN A 206 -24.80 6.40 0.53
CA ASN A 206 -24.92 5.36 1.55
C ASN A 206 -23.99 4.17 1.29
N LYS A 207 -23.83 3.77 0.02
CA LYS A 207 -22.85 2.72 -0.35
C LYS A 207 -21.42 3.21 -0.19
N VAL A 208 -21.16 4.48 -0.48
CA VAL A 208 -19.82 5.06 -0.26
C VAL A 208 -19.50 5.10 1.23
N ALA A 209 -20.44 5.52 2.07
CA ALA A 209 -20.28 5.55 3.52
C ALA A 209 -20.02 4.14 4.09
N GLU A 210 -20.77 3.13 3.63
CA GLU A 210 -20.49 1.73 3.96
C GLU A 210 -19.09 1.31 3.45
N GLY A 211 -18.73 1.74 2.24
CA GLY A 211 -17.42 1.52 1.65
C GLY A 211 -16.28 2.03 2.50
N ILE A 212 -16.38 3.25 3.03
CA ILE A 212 -15.38 3.86 3.92
C ILE A 212 -15.20 3.02 5.19
N LEU A 213 -16.25 2.36 5.69
CA LEU A 213 -16.16 1.54 6.90
C LEU A 213 -15.62 0.12 6.64
N GLN A 214 -15.78 -0.39 5.43
CA GLN A 214 -15.51 -1.80 5.13
C GLN A 214 -14.24 -2.01 4.30
N TYR A 215 -13.92 -1.08 3.40
CA TYR A 215 -12.84 -1.21 2.43
C TYR A 215 -11.58 -0.51 2.90
N LYS A 216 -10.43 -1.07 2.53
CA LYS A 216 -9.13 -0.45 2.81
C LYS A 216 -8.91 0.84 2.04
N TYR A 217 -9.27 0.86 0.76
CA TYR A 217 -9.12 2.02 -0.13
C TYR A 217 -10.40 2.38 -0.86
N LEU A 218 -10.56 3.66 -1.14
CA LEU A 218 -11.39 4.15 -2.23
C LEU A 218 -10.50 4.55 -3.40
N ALA A 219 -10.95 4.26 -4.62
CA ALA A 219 -10.33 4.77 -5.84
C ALA A 219 -11.36 5.51 -6.67
N CYS A 220 -11.13 6.80 -6.86
CA CYS A 220 -12.14 7.73 -7.38
C CYS A 220 -11.74 8.31 -8.74
N SER A 221 -12.68 8.39 -9.69
CA SER A 221 -12.50 9.33 -10.82
C SER A 221 -12.54 10.77 -10.30
N PRO A 222 -12.11 11.78 -11.08
CA PRO A 222 -12.26 13.19 -10.69
C PRO A 222 -13.71 13.53 -10.29
N GLU A 223 -14.69 13.12 -11.10
CA GLU A 223 -16.10 13.41 -10.86
C GLU A 223 -16.65 12.65 -9.66
N GLY A 224 -16.19 11.39 -9.48
CA GLY A 224 -16.57 10.59 -8.31
C GLY A 224 -16.00 11.14 -7.02
N PHE A 225 -14.76 11.66 -7.06
CA PHE A 225 -14.09 12.27 -5.91
C PHE A 225 -14.78 13.58 -5.49
N ASP A 226 -15.12 14.43 -6.46
CA ASP A 226 -15.88 15.65 -6.21
C ASP A 226 -17.26 15.35 -5.60
N ALA A 227 -17.99 14.40 -6.19
CA ALA A 227 -19.33 14.03 -5.75
C ALA A 227 -19.41 13.51 -4.30
N ILE A 228 -18.33 12.93 -3.77
CA ILE A 228 -18.28 12.42 -2.39
C ILE A 228 -17.58 13.36 -1.42
N GLY A 229 -17.12 14.53 -1.87
CA GLY A 229 -16.38 15.48 -1.06
C GLY A 229 -17.01 15.79 0.31
N PRO A 230 -18.30 16.19 0.36
CA PRO A 230 -18.97 16.47 1.63
C PRO A 230 -19.04 15.25 2.58
N LEU A 231 -19.08 14.03 2.02
CA LEU A 231 -19.05 12.81 2.82
C LEU A 231 -17.65 12.58 3.39
N LEU A 232 -16.59 12.78 2.61
CA LEU A 232 -15.20 12.65 3.08
C LEU A 232 -14.91 13.65 4.21
N ASP A 233 -15.41 14.88 4.08
CA ASP A 233 -15.24 15.95 5.07
C ASP A 233 -15.89 15.60 6.43
N THR A 234 -16.98 14.84 6.42
CA THR A 234 -17.74 14.46 7.63
C THR A 234 -17.38 13.08 8.20
N THR A 235 -16.62 12.28 7.46
CA THR A 235 -16.22 10.92 7.85
C THR A 235 -14.73 10.81 8.07
N ILE A 236 -13.94 10.78 6.99
CA ILE A 236 -12.48 10.63 7.04
C ILE A 236 -11.86 11.88 7.65
N LEU A 237 -12.14 13.06 7.12
CA LEU A 237 -11.48 14.31 7.54
C LEU A 237 -12.12 14.97 8.76
N LYS A 238 -13.05 14.28 9.43
CA LYS A 238 -13.72 14.81 10.62
C LYS A 238 -12.69 15.20 11.68
N SER A 239 -12.73 16.46 12.09
CA SER A 239 -11.90 17.03 13.17
C SER A 239 -12.29 16.46 14.53
#